data_AF-A0A0R1YE29-F1
#
_entry.id   AF-A0A0R1YE29-F1
#
_cell.length_a   1.000
_cell.length_b   1.000
_cell.length_c   1.000
_cell.angle_alpha   90.00
_cell.angle_beta   90.00
_cell.angle_gamma   90.00
#
_symmetry.space_group_name_H-M   'P 1'
#
loop_
_entity.id
_entity.type
_entity.pdbx_description
1 polymer ?
#
loop_
_entity_poly.entity_id
_entity_poly.type
_entity_poly.pdbx_seq_one_letter_code
_entity_poly.pdbx_strand_id
1 'polypeptide(L)'
;MTFMQAKHVQKGSQAGLIKDVQKKGKKRASPQLFSLSSLQSAMNKRYHASASQTLAAIQSLYEDKLLSYPRTDCTYITDEEFEYLVANLPKYLGVVSKPVALTNTTPNKRYVNGKKVEEHYAIIMTKVVPTKEKLASLPKLQQQVYDLVLGTRLVSFKNYLQEGQYNHLKTAVKGAFTVFPKSPTFV
;
A
#
# COMPACT_ATOMS: atom_id res chain seq x y z
N MET A 1 27.59 23.85 19.58
CA MET A 1 28.47 23.02 20.41
C MET A 1 27.98 21.57 20.35
N THR A 2 28.70 20.73 19.61
CA THR A 2 28.30 19.34 19.34
C THR A 2 28.37 18.50 20.62
N PHE A 3 27.36 17.67 20.89
CA PHE A 3 27.22 16.81 22.09
C PHE A 3 28.52 16.07 22.50
N MET A 4 29.33 15.68 21.52
CA MET A 4 30.59 14.95 21.75
C MET A 4 31.68 15.79 22.44
N GLN A 5 31.69 17.10 22.21
CA GLN A 5 32.74 18.00 22.72
C GLN A 5 32.51 18.38 24.18
N ALA A 6 31.24 18.47 24.61
CA ALA A 6 30.86 18.72 26.01
C ALA A 6 31.06 17.52 26.95
N LYS A 7 31.30 16.31 26.38
CA LYS A 7 31.41 15.06 27.14
C LYS A 7 32.76 14.37 27.01
N HIS A 8 33.77 15.03 26.42
CA HIS A 8 35.12 14.49 26.22
C HIS A 8 35.12 13.09 25.55
N VAL A 9 34.17 12.82 24.64
CA VAL A 9 34.05 11.52 24.00
C VAL A 9 34.98 11.46 22.80
N GLN A 10 35.90 10.49 22.81
CA GLN A 10 36.83 10.20 21.71
C GLN A 10 36.24 9.10 20.82
N LYS A 11 36.38 9.21 19.50
CA LYS A 11 35.97 8.16 18.55
C LYS A 11 36.99 7.02 18.60
N GLY A 12 36.69 5.97 19.36
CA GLY A 12 37.51 4.75 19.41
C GLY A 12 37.26 3.85 18.20
N SER A 13 38.34 3.28 17.62
CA SER A 13 38.23 2.17 16.67
C SER A 13 38.36 0.87 17.46
N GLN A 14 37.26 0.12 17.57
CA GLN A 14 37.24 -1.17 18.27
C GLN A 14 36.76 -2.25 17.31
N ALA A 15 37.52 -3.35 17.22
CA ALA A 15 37.13 -4.52 16.45
C ALA A 15 35.85 -5.14 17.05
N GLY A 16 34.79 -5.21 16.26
CA GLY A 16 33.53 -5.88 16.62
C GLY A 16 33.40 -7.21 15.90
N LEU A 17 33.08 -8.28 16.63
CA LEU A 17 32.80 -9.60 16.03
C LEU A 17 31.28 -9.81 15.95
N ILE A 18 30.78 -10.13 14.75
CA ILE A 18 29.38 -10.51 14.55
C ILE A 18 29.24 -11.93 15.12
N LYS A 19 28.46 -12.08 16.20
CA LYS A 19 28.24 -13.38 16.85
C LYS A 19 27.08 -14.16 16.23
N ASP A 20 26.06 -13.46 15.75
CA ASP A 20 24.83 -14.09 15.28
C ASP A 20 24.14 -13.20 14.25
N VAL A 21 23.53 -13.84 13.25
CA VAL A 21 22.74 -13.20 12.20
C VAL A 21 21.35 -13.83 12.19
N GLN A 22 20.37 -13.20 12.83
CA GLN A 22 18.99 -13.72 12.83
C GLN A 22 18.20 -13.17 11.65
N LYS A 23 17.71 -14.06 10.81
CA LYS A 23 16.91 -13.72 9.65
C LYS A 23 15.44 -13.98 9.95
N LYS A 24 14.67 -12.93 10.23
CA LYS A 24 13.23 -13.05 10.50
C LYS A 24 12.42 -12.56 9.31
N GLY A 25 11.66 -13.46 8.69
CA GLY A 25 10.66 -13.09 7.71
C GLY A 25 9.48 -12.41 8.40
N LYS A 26 9.19 -11.15 8.06
CA LYS A 26 7.98 -10.46 8.53
C LYS A 26 6.91 -10.57 7.47
N LYS A 27 5.79 -11.21 7.82
CA LYS A 27 4.58 -11.16 7.01
C LYS A 27 3.83 -9.88 7.38
N ARG A 28 3.55 -9.02 6.40
CA ARG A 28 2.59 -7.92 6.58
C ARG A 28 1.25 -8.36 6.03
N ALA A 29 0.21 -8.05 6.80
CA ALA A 29 -1.15 -8.23 6.32
C ALA A 29 -1.43 -7.28 5.14
N SER A 30 -2.40 -7.68 4.30
CA SER A 30 -2.85 -6.87 3.17
C SER A 30 -3.15 -5.41 3.58
N PRO A 31 -2.90 -4.41 2.73
CA PRO A 31 -3.47 -3.08 2.94
C PRO A 31 -5.00 -3.15 3.07
N GLN A 32 -5.58 -2.17 3.76
CA GLN A 32 -7.02 -1.92 3.70
C GLN A 32 -7.38 -1.22 2.39
N LEU A 33 -8.67 -1.25 2.03
CA LEU A 33 -9.19 -0.44 0.93
C LEU A 33 -9.28 1.03 1.36
N PHE A 34 -9.54 1.90 0.39
CA PHE A 34 -9.46 3.33 0.61
C PHE A 34 -10.80 3.95 1.01
N SER A 35 -10.76 4.74 2.07
CA SER A 35 -11.65 5.89 2.27
C SER A 35 -11.10 7.13 1.57
N LEU A 36 -11.87 8.22 1.52
CA LEU A 36 -11.40 9.49 0.95
C LEU A 36 -10.13 10.00 1.65
N SER A 37 -10.17 10.07 2.99
CA SER A 37 -9.05 10.57 3.80
C SER A 37 -7.78 9.71 3.65
N SER A 38 -7.93 8.38 3.64
CA SER A 38 -6.79 7.49 3.46
C SER A 38 -6.21 7.54 2.06
N LEU A 39 -7.04 7.72 1.02
CA LEU A 39 -6.57 7.92 -0.35
C LEU A 39 -5.85 9.26 -0.52
N GLN A 40 -6.40 10.36 -0.01
CA GLN A 40 -5.76 11.67 0.00
C GLN A 40 -4.39 11.62 0.69
N SER A 41 -4.30 10.95 1.83
CA SER A 41 -3.04 10.75 2.55
C SER A 41 -2.02 9.93 1.73
N ALA A 42 -2.48 8.86 1.07
CA ALA A 42 -1.63 8.02 0.25
C ALA A 42 -1.14 8.74 -1.02
N MET A 43 -2.00 9.53 -1.66
CA MET A 43 -1.67 10.35 -2.83
C MET A 43 -0.70 11.47 -2.46
N ASN A 44 -0.89 12.14 -1.33
CA ASN A 44 0.04 13.15 -0.84
C ASN A 44 1.42 12.55 -0.57
N LYS A 45 1.48 11.40 0.10
CA LYS A 45 2.75 10.73 0.43
C LYS A 45 3.53 10.27 -0.80
N ARG A 46 2.85 9.78 -1.84
CA ARG A 46 3.49 9.20 -3.03
C ARG A 46 3.73 10.22 -4.15
N TYR A 47 2.82 11.17 -4.32
CA TYR A 47 2.76 12.04 -5.49
C TYR A 47 2.67 13.52 -5.14
N HIS A 48 2.76 13.88 -3.85
CA HIS A 48 2.69 15.25 -3.36
C HIS A 48 1.42 16.01 -3.78
N ALA A 49 0.34 15.28 -4.10
CA ALA A 49 -0.95 15.86 -4.44
C ALA A 49 -1.65 16.40 -3.19
N SER A 50 -2.35 17.53 -3.32
CA SER A 50 -3.19 18.06 -2.25
C SER A 50 -4.48 17.24 -2.11
N ALA A 51 -5.15 17.37 -0.96
CA ALA A 51 -6.45 16.73 -0.72
C ALA A 51 -7.50 17.18 -1.76
N SER A 52 -7.51 18.47 -2.11
CA SER A 52 -8.41 19.05 -3.13
C SER A 52 -8.14 18.48 -4.53
N GLN A 53 -6.87 18.43 -4.95
CA GLN A 53 -6.48 17.86 -6.24
C GLN A 53 -6.86 16.39 -6.35
N THR A 54 -6.64 15.64 -5.27
CA THR A 54 -7.01 14.23 -5.18
C THR A 54 -8.52 14.03 -5.27
N LEU A 55 -9.30 14.84 -4.54
CA LEU A 55 -10.77 14.79 -4.59
C LEU A 55 -11.28 15.09 -5.99
N ALA A 56 -10.76 16.12 -6.66
CA ALA A 56 -11.14 16.45 -8.03
C ALA A 56 -10.83 15.29 -9.00
N ALA A 57 -9.67 14.66 -8.86
CA ALA A 57 -9.29 13.52 -9.70
C ALA A 57 -10.21 12.30 -9.48
N ILE A 58 -10.53 11.95 -8.23
CA ILE A 58 -11.44 10.82 -7.95
C ILE A 58 -12.86 11.15 -8.41
N GLN A 59 -13.31 12.40 -8.24
CA GLN A 59 -14.63 12.85 -8.70
C GLN A 59 -14.79 12.66 -10.22
N SER A 60 -13.80 13.09 -11.02
CA SER A 60 -13.81 12.84 -12.47
C SER A 60 -13.83 11.35 -12.82
N LEU A 61 -13.05 10.53 -12.11
CA LEU A 61 -13.04 9.07 -12.31
C LEU A 61 -14.38 8.41 -11.95
N TYR A 62 -15.09 8.95 -10.95
CA TYR A 62 -16.43 8.50 -10.58
C TYR A 62 -17.46 8.88 -11.64
N GLU A 63 -17.41 10.10 -12.17
CA GLU A 63 -18.28 10.58 -13.25
C GLU A 63 -18.07 9.76 -14.54
N ASP A 64 -16.82 9.40 -14.84
CA ASP A 64 -16.46 8.46 -15.91
C ASP A 64 -16.81 6.99 -15.56
N LYS A 65 -17.39 6.74 -14.38
CA LYS A 65 -17.79 5.43 -13.86
C LYS A 65 -16.65 4.44 -13.70
N LEU A 66 -15.40 4.89 -13.60
CA LEU A 66 -14.21 4.03 -13.43
C LEU A 66 -13.98 3.64 -11.98
N LEU A 67 -14.32 4.52 -11.04
CA LEU A 67 -14.25 4.29 -9.60
C LEU A 67 -15.61 4.45 -8.92
N SER A 68 -15.78 3.85 -7.74
CA SER A 68 -16.94 4.04 -6.89
C SER A 68 -16.94 5.42 -6.22
N TYR A 69 -18.03 5.71 -5.51
CA TYR A 69 -18.31 7.03 -4.96
C TYR A 69 -17.17 7.56 -4.06
N PRO A 70 -16.67 8.79 -4.30
CA PRO A 70 -15.45 9.28 -3.65
C PRO A 70 -15.62 9.76 -2.21
N ARG A 71 -16.84 10.11 -1.78
CA ARG A 71 -17.08 10.67 -0.43
C ARG A 71 -17.53 9.57 0.50
N THR A 72 -16.56 8.80 0.96
CA THR A 72 -16.75 7.67 1.88
C THR A 72 -15.67 7.69 2.93
N ASP A 73 -16.07 7.49 4.18
CA ASP A 73 -15.15 7.27 5.31
C ASP A 73 -14.90 5.77 5.56
N CYS A 74 -15.62 4.90 4.85
CA CYS A 74 -15.53 3.46 5.00
C CYS A 74 -14.34 2.88 4.22
N THR A 75 -13.70 1.87 4.81
CA THR A 75 -12.63 1.07 4.18
C THR A 75 -13.05 -0.38 3.91
N TYR A 76 -14.34 -0.67 4.03
CA TYR A 76 -14.94 -1.99 3.86
C TYR A 76 -15.85 -2.03 2.63
N ILE A 77 -16.04 -3.23 2.09
CA ILE A 77 -16.99 -3.54 1.03
C ILE A 77 -17.92 -4.67 1.49
N THR A 78 -19.06 -4.82 0.83
CA THR A 78 -19.97 -5.95 1.04
C THR A 78 -19.50 -7.18 0.25
N ASP A 79 -20.14 -8.32 0.50
CA ASP A 79 -19.88 -9.54 -0.26
C ASP A 79 -20.26 -9.39 -1.74
N GLU A 80 -21.34 -8.67 -2.06
CA GLU A 80 -21.75 -8.37 -3.45
C GLU A 80 -20.67 -7.60 -4.23
N GLU A 81 -20.10 -6.58 -3.59
CA GLU A 81 -19.02 -5.79 -4.18
C GLU A 81 -17.76 -6.64 -4.37
N PHE A 82 -17.49 -7.55 -3.42
CA PHE A 82 -16.38 -8.48 -3.54
C PHE A 82 -16.56 -9.46 -4.70
N GLU A 83 -17.75 -10.02 -4.88
CA GLU A 83 -18.07 -10.98 -5.94
C GLU A 83 -17.83 -10.41 -7.34
N TYR A 84 -18.30 -9.18 -7.64
CA TYR A 84 -18.05 -8.64 -8.97
C TYR A 84 -16.59 -8.25 -9.17
N LEU A 85 -15.87 -7.85 -8.13
CA LEU A 85 -14.43 -7.58 -8.24
C LEU A 85 -13.67 -8.85 -8.64
N VAL A 86 -14.07 -10.00 -8.09
CA VAL A 86 -13.53 -11.30 -8.48
C VAL A 86 -13.94 -11.65 -9.91
N ALA A 87 -15.21 -11.43 -10.29
CA ALA A 87 -15.69 -11.71 -11.64
C ALA A 87 -14.99 -10.88 -12.74
N ASN A 88 -14.60 -9.63 -12.43
CA ASN A 88 -13.92 -8.73 -13.38
C ASN A 88 -12.39 -8.78 -13.26
N LEU A 89 -11.85 -9.65 -12.41
CA LEU A 89 -10.41 -9.77 -12.17
C LEU A 89 -9.56 -9.96 -13.44
N PRO A 90 -9.97 -10.77 -14.43
CA PRO A 90 -9.21 -10.90 -15.67
C PRO A 90 -9.10 -9.58 -16.44
N LYS A 91 -10.16 -8.75 -16.43
CA LYS A 91 -10.17 -7.45 -17.09
C LYS A 91 -9.23 -6.47 -16.38
N TYR A 92 -9.28 -6.44 -15.05
CA TYR A 92 -8.37 -5.62 -14.25
C TYR A 92 -6.91 -6.03 -14.45
N LEU A 93 -6.60 -7.32 -14.51
CA LEU A 93 -5.25 -7.79 -14.83
C LEU A 93 -4.81 -7.39 -16.24
N GLY A 94 -5.75 -7.31 -17.19
CA GLY A 94 -5.51 -6.88 -18.56
C GLY A 94 -4.97 -5.46 -18.68
N VAL A 95 -5.33 -4.55 -17.76
CA VAL A 95 -4.85 -3.15 -17.78
C VAL A 95 -3.52 -2.95 -17.07
N VAL A 96 -3.12 -3.88 -16.19
CA VAL A 96 -1.87 -3.79 -15.43
C VAL A 96 -0.68 -4.19 -16.31
N SER A 97 0.43 -3.45 -16.20
CA SER A 97 1.63 -3.71 -17.00
C SER A 97 2.38 -4.98 -16.61
N LYS A 98 2.24 -5.44 -15.36
CA LYS A 98 2.94 -6.61 -14.80
C LYS A 98 1.94 -7.71 -14.42
N PRO A 99 2.13 -8.95 -14.89
CA PRO A 99 1.29 -10.06 -14.47
C PRO A 99 1.44 -10.29 -12.96
N VAL A 100 0.31 -10.44 -12.28
CA VAL A 100 0.27 -10.67 -10.84
C VAL A 100 -0.42 -12.00 -10.59
N ALA A 101 0.27 -12.94 -9.94
CA ALA A 101 -0.35 -14.15 -9.43
C ALA A 101 -1.26 -13.79 -8.24
N LEU A 102 -2.56 -13.96 -8.43
CA LEU A 102 -3.59 -13.72 -7.42
C LEU A 102 -4.05 -15.06 -6.90
N THR A 103 -3.75 -15.34 -5.63
CA THR A 103 -3.94 -16.66 -5.01
C THR A 103 -5.09 -16.69 -4.02
N ASN A 104 -5.74 -15.55 -3.78
CA ASN A 104 -6.85 -15.43 -2.87
C ASN A 104 -8.03 -14.73 -3.56
N THR A 105 -9.08 -15.49 -3.84
CA THR A 105 -10.38 -15.01 -4.33
C THR A 105 -11.48 -15.22 -3.31
N THR A 106 -11.14 -15.45 -2.03
CA THR A 106 -12.10 -15.61 -0.95
C THR A 106 -12.26 -14.31 -0.16
N PRO A 107 -13.48 -14.00 0.32
CA PRO A 107 -13.71 -12.80 1.09
C PRO A 107 -12.96 -12.86 2.42
N ASN A 108 -12.33 -11.74 2.79
CA ASN A 108 -11.58 -11.61 4.05
C ASN A 108 -12.17 -10.46 4.87
N LYS A 109 -12.50 -10.74 6.14
CA LYS A 109 -13.09 -9.77 7.09
C LYS A 109 -12.31 -8.47 7.28
N ARG A 110 -11.03 -8.44 6.87
CA ARG A 110 -10.20 -7.25 6.88
C ARG A 110 -10.69 -6.15 5.91
N TYR A 111 -11.31 -6.54 4.80
CA TYR A 111 -11.82 -5.62 3.78
C TYR A 111 -13.26 -5.95 3.32
N VAL A 112 -13.74 -7.18 3.48
CA VAL A 112 -15.14 -7.58 3.24
C VAL A 112 -15.88 -7.66 4.56
N ASN A 113 -16.70 -6.65 4.86
CA ASN A 113 -17.52 -6.65 6.06
C ASN A 113 -18.72 -5.71 5.87
N GLY A 114 -19.80 -6.23 5.30
CA GLY A 114 -21.02 -5.45 5.04
C GLY A 114 -21.63 -4.82 6.29
N LYS A 115 -21.42 -5.38 7.49
CA LYS A 115 -21.90 -4.80 8.76
C LYS A 115 -21.20 -3.50 9.15
N LYS A 116 -20.03 -3.23 8.56
CA LYS A 116 -19.25 -2.01 8.76
C LYS A 116 -19.40 -1.03 7.59
N VAL A 117 -20.18 -1.40 6.58
CA VAL A 117 -20.54 -0.51 5.49
C VAL A 117 -21.77 0.26 5.96
N GLU A 118 -21.64 1.59 5.99
CA GLU A 118 -22.74 2.50 6.28
C GLU A 118 -23.42 2.88 4.95
N GLU A 119 -23.51 4.17 4.63
CA GLU A 119 -24.13 4.65 3.39
C GLU A 119 -23.27 4.34 2.15
N HIS A 120 -21.95 4.36 2.31
CA HIS A 120 -20.99 4.15 1.22
C HIS A 120 -19.92 3.15 1.62
N TYR A 121 -19.58 2.25 0.69
CA TYR A 121 -18.45 1.34 0.82
C TYR A 121 -17.14 2.03 0.42
N ALA A 122 -16.03 1.30 0.51
CA ALA A 122 -14.70 1.81 0.15
C ALA A 122 -14.59 2.23 -1.33
N ILE A 123 -13.64 3.11 -1.63
CA ILE A 123 -13.31 3.49 -3.01
C ILE A 123 -12.68 2.28 -3.71
N ILE A 124 -13.40 1.73 -4.69
CA ILE A 124 -13.00 0.58 -5.51
C ILE A 124 -13.30 0.80 -6.99
N MET A 125 -12.85 -0.12 -7.85
CA MET A 125 -13.01 -0.07 -9.29
C MET A 125 -14.38 -0.63 -9.63
N THR A 126 -15.04 -0.05 -10.61
CA THR A 126 -16.35 -0.54 -11.03
C THR A 126 -16.19 -1.69 -12.04
N LYS A 127 -17.34 -2.17 -12.56
CA LYS A 127 -17.40 -3.12 -13.68
C LYS A 127 -16.93 -2.52 -15.01
N VAL A 128 -16.82 -1.19 -15.11
CA VAL A 128 -16.32 -0.47 -16.28
C VAL A 128 -14.80 -0.37 -16.18
N VAL A 129 -14.11 -1.22 -16.93
CA VAL A 129 -12.65 -1.24 -16.97
C VAL A 129 -12.18 -0.47 -18.21
N PRO A 130 -11.36 0.59 -18.06
CA PRO A 130 -10.87 1.35 -19.19
C PRO A 130 -9.88 0.53 -20.02
N THR A 131 -9.74 0.83 -21.31
CA THR A 131 -8.63 0.29 -22.10
C THR A 131 -7.31 0.93 -21.66
N LYS A 132 -6.16 0.29 -21.96
CA LYS A 132 -4.84 0.87 -21.69
C LYS A 132 -4.66 2.25 -22.34
N GLU A 133 -5.19 2.42 -23.54
CA GLU A 133 -5.18 3.68 -24.28
C GLU A 133 -6.00 4.76 -23.59
N LYS A 134 -7.24 4.42 -23.16
CA LYS A 134 -8.09 5.36 -22.43
C LYS A 134 -7.44 5.76 -21.11
N LEU A 135 -6.85 4.81 -20.38
CA LEU A 135 -6.13 5.09 -19.14
C LEU A 135 -4.94 6.04 -19.42
N ALA A 136 -4.14 5.77 -20.45
CA ALA A 136 -3.02 6.62 -20.84
C ALA A 136 -3.44 8.03 -21.28
N SER A 137 -4.67 8.21 -21.79
CA SER A 137 -5.22 9.52 -22.17
C SER A 137 -5.73 10.36 -21.00
N LEU A 138 -5.93 9.77 -19.81
CA LEU A 138 -6.42 10.52 -18.66
C LEU A 138 -5.35 11.53 -18.17
N PRO A 139 -5.75 12.61 -17.48
CA PRO A 139 -4.82 13.42 -16.72
C PRO A 139 -3.96 12.58 -15.77
N LYS A 140 -2.68 12.94 -15.63
CA LYS A 140 -1.68 12.18 -14.85
C LYS A 140 -2.16 11.85 -13.43
N LEU A 141 -2.80 12.78 -12.75
CA LEU A 141 -3.29 12.56 -11.39
C LEU A 141 -4.43 11.53 -11.34
N GLN A 142 -5.32 11.53 -12.33
CA GLN A 142 -6.39 10.53 -12.44
C GLN A 142 -5.81 9.14 -12.69
N GLN A 143 -4.80 9.03 -13.57
CA GLN A 143 -4.06 7.77 -13.78
C GLN A 143 -3.46 7.26 -12.46
N GLN A 144 -2.75 8.13 -11.74
CA GLN A 144 -2.11 7.79 -10.47
C GLN A 144 -3.11 7.36 -9.39
N VAL A 145 -4.26 8.02 -9.31
CA VAL A 145 -5.36 7.62 -8.41
C VAL A 145 -5.88 6.24 -8.78
N TYR A 146 -6.22 6.03 -10.06
CA TYR A 146 -6.76 4.76 -10.54
C TYR A 146 -5.77 3.61 -10.29
N ASP A 147 -4.50 3.80 -10.64
CA ASP A 147 -3.43 2.82 -10.44
C ASP A 147 -3.21 2.48 -8.97
N LEU A 148 -3.28 3.49 -8.08
CA LEU A 148 -3.10 3.27 -6.64
C LEU A 148 -4.26 2.46 -6.06
N VAL A 149 -5.49 2.79 -6.44
CA VAL A 149 -6.71 2.11 -6.01
C VAL A 149 -6.72 0.67 -6.54
N LEU A 150 -6.44 0.48 -7.83
CA LEU A 150 -6.31 -0.82 -8.49
C LEU A 150 -5.20 -1.66 -7.87
N GLY A 151 -3.99 -1.12 -7.75
CA GLY A 151 -2.85 -1.83 -7.18
C GLY A 151 -3.10 -2.27 -5.74
N THR A 152 -3.71 -1.42 -4.93
CA THR A 152 -4.08 -1.77 -3.54
C THR A 152 -5.09 -2.90 -3.50
N ARG A 153 -6.10 -2.88 -4.39
CA ARG A 153 -7.07 -3.96 -4.48
C ARG A 153 -6.45 -5.27 -4.96
N LEU A 154 -5.61 -5.23 -5.99
CA LEU A 154 -4.92 -6.43 -6.48
C LEU A 154 -3.99 -7.04 -5.43
N VAL A 155 -3.31 -6.21 -4.63
CA VAL A 155 -2.50 -6.68 -3.52
C VAL A 155 -3.36 -7.37 -2.45
N SER A 156 -4.60 -6.94 -2.23
CA SER A 156 -5.49 -7.60 -1.26
C SER A 156 -5.97 -8.99 -1.68
N PHE A 157 -5.92 -9.31 -2.97
CA PHE A 157 -6.08 -10.69 -3.47
C PHE A 157 -4.81 -11.55 -3.32
N LYS A 158 -3.72 -11.01 -2.74
CA LYS A 158 -2.57 -11.81 -2.31
C LYS A 158 -2.72 -12.20 -0.84
N ASN A 159 -2.56 -13.50 -0.55
CA ASN A 159 -2.67 -14.04 0.81
C ASN A 159 -1.80 -13.31 1.86
N TYR A 160 -0.57 -12.92 1.50
CA TYR A 160 0.34 -12.15 2.34
C TYR A 160 1.30 -11.33 1.46
N LEU A 161 1.63 -10.11 1.90
CA LEU A 161 2.82 -9.43 1.41
C LEU A 161 4.03 -10.07 2.10
N GLN A 162 4.84 -10.82 1.33
CA GLN A 162 6.18 -11.19 1.77
C GLN A 162 7.03 -9.92 1.76
N GLU A 163 7.34 -9.37 2.94
CA GLU A 163 8.36 -8.34 3.03
C GLU A 163 9.73 -9.04 3.04
N GLY A 164 10.70 -8.43 2.37
CA GLY A 164 12.05 -8.97 2.22
C GLY A 164 12.71 -9.40 3.54
N GLN A 165 13.72 -10.25 3.40
CA GLN A 165 14.43 -10.82 4.53
C GLN A 165 15.30 -9.75 5.21
N TYR A 166 15.08 -9.51 6.50
CA TYR A 166 15.96 -8.64 7.30
C TYR A 166 16.98 -9.48 8.05
N ASN A 167 18.25 -9.08 7.99
CA ASN A 167 19.32 -9.66 8.80
C ASN A 167 19.45 -8.84 10.09
N HIS A 168 19.12 -9.44 11.24
CA HIS A 168 19.49 -8.89 12.54
C HIS A 168 20.93 -9.31 12.85
N LEU A 169 21.86 -8.36 12.92
CA LEU A 169 23.24 -8.63 13.31
C LEU A 169 23.39 -8.38 14.82
N LYS A 170 23.64 -9.42 15.61
CA LYS A 170 24.11 -9.27 16.99
C LYS A 170 25.62 -9.19 16.97
N THR A 171 26.16 -8.03 17.32
CA THR A 171 27.61 -7.82 17.46
C THR A 171 27.98 -7.82 18.93
N ALA A 172 29.08 -8.49 19.27
CA ALA A 172 29.69 -8.35 20.58
C ALA A 172 30.90 -7.44 20.45
N VAL A 173 30.74 -6.22 20.96
CA VAL A 173 31.84 -5.35 21.37
C VAL A 173 31.97 -5.52 22.90
N LYS A 174 33.06 -5.10 23.56
CA LYS A 174 33.09 -5.04 25.05
C LYS A 174 31.96 -4.06 25.46
N GLY A 175 30.79 -4.60 25.80
CA GLY A 175 29.50 -3.91 25.78
C GLY A 175 28.61 -4.46 24.65
N ALA A 176 27.59 -5.24 24.98
CA ALA A 176 26.70 -5.84 23.99
C ALA A 176 25.81 -4.77 23.33
N PHE A 177 25.88 -4.63 22.00
CA PHE A 177 25.01 -3.73 21.24
C PHE A 177 24.27 -4.52 20.16
N THR A 178 22.96 -4.26 20.03
CA THR A 178 22.15 -4.81 18.93
C THR A 178 22.02 -3.74 17.86
N VAL A 179 22.46 -4.04 16.63
CA VAL A 179 22.37 -3.12 15.50
C VAL A 179 21.16 -3.50 14.66
N PHE A 180 20.24 -2.55 14.46
CA PHE A 180 19.11 -2.70 13.55
C PHE A 180 19.42 -1.97 12.24
N PRO A 181 19.55 -2.67 11.09
CA PRO A 181 19.64 -1.98 9.81
C PRO A 181 18.32 -1.22 9.54
N LYS A 182 18.42 0.02 9.04
CA LYS A 182 17.25 0.78 8.58
C LYS A 182 16.56 0.00 7.46
N SER A 183 15.23 -0.09 7.53
CA SER A 183 14.43 -0.74 6.48
C SER A 183 14.72 -0.11 5.11
N PRO A 184 14.85 -0.89 4.02
CA PRO A 184 14.82 -0.32 2.69
C PRO A 184 13.49 0.42 2.54
N THR A 185 13.57 1.68 2.16
CA THR A 185 12.40 2.45 1.74
C THR A 185 12.04 1.93 0.36
N PHE A 186 11.03 1.06 0.25
CA PHE A 186 10.55 0.60 -1.05
C PHE A 186 9.58 1.64 -1.62
N VAL A 187 9.88 2.10 -2.85
CA VAL A 187 9.08 2.96 -3.72
C VAL A 187 7.93 2.17 -4.33
#